data_AF-A0A0C2FPH2-F1
#
_entry.id   AF-A0A0C2FPH2-F1
#
_cell.length_a   1.000
_cell.length_b   1.000
_cell.length_c   1.000
_cell.angle_alpha   90.00
_cell.angle_beta   90.00
_cell.angle_gamma   90.00
#
_symmetry.space_group_name_H-M   'P 1'
#
loop_
_entity.id
_entity.type
_entity.pdbx_description
1 polymer ?
#
loop_
_entity_poly.entity_id
_entity_poly.type
_entity_poly.pdbx_seq_one_letter_code
_entity_poly.pdbx_strand_id
1 'polypeptide(L)' 'MDKFNFQVKPEECMFLDDLGQNLKPARAMGFATIKVTSQPKAAAEVRNTLRELFEFPSNTRECLPSSCS' A
#
# COMPACT_ATOMS: atom_id res chain seq x y z
N MET A 1 -6.13 28.60 5.97
CA MET A 1 -4.85 27.86 6.01
C MET A 1 -5.25 26.41 5.79
N ASP A 2 -5.75 26.10 4.60
CA ASP A 2 -6.51 24.87 4.36
C ASP A 2 -6.03 24.28 3.04
N LYS A 3 -4.93 23.54 3.11
CA LYS A 3 -4.37 22.83 1.97
C LYS A 3 -3.91 21.48 2.51
N PHE A 4 -4.63 20.42 2.12
CA PHE A 4 -4.42 19.01 2.48
C PHE A 4 -4.98 18.55 3.83
N ASN A 5 -6.30 18.63 3.98
CA ASN A 5 -7.00 17.77 4.93
C ASN A 5 -7.34 16.45 4.21
N PHE A 6 -6.40 15.48 4.21
CA PHE A 6 -6.72 14.12 3.79
C PHE A 6 -7.59 13.50 4.89
N GLN A 7 -8.91 13.61 4.75
CA GLN A 7 -9.89 12.98 5.64
C GLN A 7 -9.97 11.47 5.36
N VAL A 8 -8.85 10.77 5.43
CA VAL A 8 -8.79 9.31 5.30
C VAL A 8 -8.38 8.74 6.65
N LYS A 9 -9.06 7.68 7.07
CA LYS A 9 -8.71 7.02 8.32
C LYS A 9 -7.49 6.12 8.11
N PRO A 10 -6.66 5.90 9.14
CA PRO A 10 -5.52 4.98 9.03
C PRO A 10 -5.89 3.59 8.50
N GLU A 11 -7.06 3.08 8.87
CA GLU A 11 -7.56 1.76 8.47
C GLU A 11 -7.92 1.70 6.97
N GLU A 12 -8.10 2.85 6.33
CA GLU A 12 -8.35 2.98 4.89
C GLU A 12 -7.04 3.16 4.10
N CYS A 13 -5.90 3.12 4.79
CA CYS A 13 -4.60 3.44 4.23
C CYS A 13 -3.59 2.30 4.42
N MET A 14 -2.66 2.21 3.47
CA MET A 14 -1.51 1.30 3.53
C MET A 14 -0.21 2.09 3.58
N PHE A 15 0.63 1.80 4.57
CA PHE A 15 1.91 2.46 4.81
C PHE A 15 3.06 1.56 4.33
N LEU A 16 3.83 2.03 3.36
CA LEU A 16 4.98 1.33 2.80
C LEU A 16 6.26 2.02 3.30
N ASP A 17 7.15 1.26 3.94
CA ASP A 17 8.42 1.76 4.49
C ASP A 17 9.56 0.80 4.14
N ASP A 18 10.67 1.31 3.62
CA ASP A 18 11.83 0.49 3.26
C ASP A 18 12.76 0.26 4.47
N LEU A 19 12.97 1.30 5.29
CA LEU A 19 13.81 1.23 6.48
C LEU A 19 13.16 0.40 7.61
N GLY A 20 11.87 0.57 7.81
CA GLY A 20 11.05 -0.17 8.77
C GLY A 20 10.82 0.54 10.11
N GLN A 21 11.53 1.63 10.40
CA GLN A 21 11.42 2.36 11.67
C GLN A 21 10.02 2.96 11.88
N ASN A 22 9.34 3.32 10.79
CA ASN A 22 8.03 3.97 10.84
C ASN A 22 6.87 2.96 10.86
N LEU A 23 7.16 1.67 10.64
CA LEU A 23 6.13 0.63 10.59
C LEU A 23 5.47 0.39 11.96
N LYS A 24 6.23 0.48 13.04
CA LYS A 24 5.70 0.30 14.40
C LYS A 24 4.65 1.37 14.75
N PRO A 25 4.94 2.68 14.63
CA PRO A 25 3.93 3.71 14.88
C PRO A 25 2.79 3.65 13.86
N ALA A 26 3.05 3.38 12.58
CA ALA A 26 1.98 3.24 11.57
C ALA A 26 1.00 2.12 11.93
N ARG A 27 1.49 0.94 12.31
CA ARG A 27 0.63 -0.17 12.73
C ARG A 27 -0.18 0.19 13.99
N ALA A 28 0.43 0.91 14.94
CA ALA A 28 -0.27 1.35 16.15
C ALA A 28 -1.39 2.36 15.86
N MET A 29 -1.26 3.14 14.78
CA MET A 29 -2.31 4.05 14.31
C MET A 29 -3.44 3.35 13.53
N GLY A 30 -3.27 2.08 13.12
CA GLY A 30 -4.28 1.33 12.37
C GLY A 30 -4.00 1.16 10.87
N PHE A 31 -2.85 1.62 10.37
CA PHE A 31 -2.46 1.40 8.98
C PHE A 31 -2.20 -0.08 8.69
N ALA A 32 -2.62 -0.55 7.51
CA ALA A 32 -1.99 -1.72 6.91
C ALA A 32 -0.53 -1.38 6.61
N THR A 33 0.42 -2.26 6.92
CA THR A 33 1.85 -1.91 6.80
C THR A 33 2.62 -2.92 5.96
N ILE A 34 3.47 -2.46 5.05
CA ILE A 34 4.37 -3.29 4.24
C ILE A 34 5.80 -2.80 4.40
N LYS A 35 6.73 -3.73 4.69
CA LYS A 35 8.17 -3.43 4.62
C LYS A 35 8.68 -3.65 3.21
N VAL A 36 9.15 -2.59 2.56
CA VAL A 36 9.63 -2.67 1.17
C VAL A 36 11.07 -3.19 1.15
N THR A 37 11.23 -4.47 0.84
CA THR A 37 12.57 -5.10 0.64
C THR A 37 12.97 -5.16 -0.83
N SER A 38 11.99 -5.16 -1.74
CA SER A 38 12.20 -4.95 -3.17
C SER A 38 10.91 -4.47 -3.84
N GLN A 39 11.03 -3.74 -4.94
CA GLN A 39 9.86 -3.22 -5.68
C GLN A 39 8.90 -4.35 -6.15
N PRO A 40 9.37 -5.46 -6.75
CA PRO A 40 8.46 -6.51 -7.24
C PRO A 40 7.71 -7.22 -6.10
N LYS A 41 8.38 -7.44 -4.96
CA LYS A 41 7.77 -8.08 -3.79
C LYS A 41 6.72 -7.17 -3.16
N ALA A 42 7.06 -5.90 -2.95
CA ALA A 42 6.12 -4.93 -2.39
C ALA A 42 4.87 -4.78 -3.27
N ALA A 43 5.03 -4.70 -4.59
CA ALA A 43 3.89 -4.64 -5.51
C ALA A 43 2.99 -5.89 -5.42
N ALA A 44 3.59 -7.09 -5.30
CA ALA A 44 2.82 -8.31 -5.10
C ALA A 44 2.07 -8.33 -3.76
N GLU A 45 2.72 -7.89 -2.69
CA GLU A 45 2.13 -7.81 -1.34
C GLU A 45 0.99 -6.79 -1.28
N VAL A 46 1.14 -5.62 -1.90
CA VAL A 46 0.07 -4.62 -2.06
C VAL A 46 -1.13 -5.23 -2.77
N ARG A 47 -0.91 -5.89 -3.92
CA ARG A 47 -2.01 -6.50 -4.69
C ARG A 47 -2.74 -7.58 -3.89
N ASN A 48 -2.01 -8.45 -3.19
CA ASN A 48 -2.63 -9.50 -2.39
C ASN A 48 -3.45 -8.93 -1.24
N THR A 49 -2.89 -7.96 -0.51
CA THR A 49 -3.58 -7.29 0.59
C THR A 49 -4.84 -6.57 0.09
N LEU A 50 -4.78 -5.90 -1.05
CA LEU A 50 -5.96 -5.24 -1.63
C LEU A 50 -7.03 -6.21 -2.10
N ARG A 51 -6.68 -7.40 -2.62
CA ARG A 51 -7.65 -8.44 -3.01
C ARG A 51 -8.44 -9.00 -1.83
N GLU A 52 -7.80 -9.07 -0.66
CA GLU A 52 -8.46 -9.52 0.57
C GLU A 52 -9.46 -8.48 1.08
N LEU A 53 -9.21 -7.19 0.78
CA LEU A 53 -10.01 -6.07 1.29
C LEU A 53 -11.07 -5.58 0.29
N PHE A 54 -10.85 -5.75 -1.02
CA PHE A 54 -11.69 -5.18 -2.07
C PHE A 54 -11.77 -6.08 -3.31
N GLU A 55 -12.96 -6.11 -3.93
CA GLU A 55 -13.10 -6.61 -5.29
C GLU A 55 -12.61 -5.54 -6.27
N PHE A 56 -11.63 -5.90 -7.12
CA PHE A 56 -11.14 -4.98 -8.13
C PHE A 56 -12.23 -4.72 -9.19
N PRO A 57 -12.43 -3.46 -9.61
CA PRO A 57 -13.26 -3.14 -10.77
C PRO A 57 -12.82 -3.94 -12.00
N SER A 58 -13.78 -4.33 -12.84
CA SER A 58 -13.52 -5.13 -14.06
C SER A 58 -12.57 -4.45 -15.06
N ASN A 59 -12.41 -3.12 -14.99
CA ASN A 59 -11.50 -2.34 -15.82
C ASN A 59 -10.12 -2.10 -15.18
N THR A 60 -9.77 -2.81 -14.11
CA THR A 60 -8.43 -2.73 -13.49
C THR A 60 -7.36 -3.23 -14.47
N ARG A 61 -6.29 -2.46 -14.67
CA ARG A 61 -5.18 -2.81 -15.58
C ARG A 61 -3.88 -2.94 -14.78
N GLU A 62 -3.05 -3.92 -15.15
CA GLU A 62 -1.70 -4.03 -14.60
C GLU A 62 -0.84 -2.88 -15.16
N CYS A 63 -0.30 -2.05 -14.27
CA CYS A 63 0.55 -0.91 -14.63
C CYS A 63 2.04 -1.29 -14.66
N LEU A 64 2.42 -2.42 -14.05
CA LEU A 64 3.81 -2.88 -14.13
C LEU A 64 4.08 -3.46 -15.52
N PRO A 65 5.21 -3.09 -16.16
CA PRO A 65 5.62 -3.72 -17.39
C PRO A 65 5.75 -5.23 -17.13
N SER A 66 5.19 -6.04 -18.03
CA SER A 66 5.36 -7.48 -18.06
C SER A 66 6.83 -7.80 -18.36
N SER A 67 7.68 -7.73 -17.33
CA SER A 67 9.13 -8.00 -17.33
C SER A 67 9.94 -7.33 -18.45
N CYS A 68 10.91 -6.48 -18.09
CA CYS A 68 12.09 -6.35 -18.95
C CYS A 68 12.74 -7.74 -19.04
N SER A 69 12.87 -8.23 -20.27
CA SER A 69 13.65 -9.43 -20.60
C SER A 69 15.13 -9.19 -20.32
#